data_AF-A0A1A0HL63-F1
#
_entry.id   AF-A0A1A0HL63-F1
#
_cell.length_a   1.000
_cell.length_b   1.000
_cell.length_c   1.000
_cell.angle_alpha   90.00
_cell.angle_beta   90.00
_cell.angle_gamma   90.00
#
_symmetry.space_group_name_H-M   'P 1'
#
loop_
_entity.id
_entity.type
_entity.pdbx_description
1 polymer ?
#
loop_
_entity_poly.entity_id
_entity_poly.type
_entity_poly.pdbx_seq_one_letter_code
_entity_poly.pdbx_strand_id
1 'polypeptide(L)'
;MGTVTVVPSYVQCLNIVLDYHGYTGNITKIVLNNAITNVAYQQHDSAYKSSLMRKPLTEFYAIPEHEELIGSVPSATGPTNAISLISGVLQRKIHIRDISSILNSVSLIAYVKSGRFNIHNPYEPQYYRYELDAKGKAVNESKCGMCAFCPAVKFLPFKNSSYLSHMTLEHGIFASNFVVPEGLYYGRYRMMRSTDPSKTRTVKALQCPACFQVIEVACWKNKTNPLLSYFRHFKKLHLNLNKTFTSSTIDPVTLKHRGGNIPQNETLIPPDRP
;
A
#
# COMPACT_ATOMS: atom_id res chain seq x y z
N MET A 1 -14.38 -26.14 -5.06
CA MET A 1 -13.91 -25.90 -6.45
C MET A 1 -14.24 -24.46 -6.80
N GLY A 2 -13.30 -23.69 -7.36
CA GLY A 2 -13.60 -22.33 -7.83
C GLY A 2 -14.43 -22.39 -9.10
N THR A 3 -15.56 -21.71 -9.15
CA THR A 3 -16.36 -21.55 -10.36
C THR A 3 -16.04 -20.20 -11.00
N VAL A 4 -15.85 -20.18 -12.32
CA VAL A 4 -15.62 -18.95 -13.10
C VAL A 4 -16.72 -18.85 -14.13
N THR A 5 -17.41 -17.72 -14.16
CA THR A 5 -18.45 -17.45 -15.17
C THR A 5 -18.03 -16.33 -16.10
N VAL A 6 -18.51 -16.39 -17.34
CA VAL A 6 -18.30 -15.35 -18.34
C VAL A 6 -19.49 -14.40 -18.26
N VAL A 7 -19.22 -13.11 -18.08
CA VAL A 7 -20.22 -12.05 -18.11
C VAL A 7 -19.89 -11.04 -19.22
N PRO A 8 -20.91 -10.41 -19.83
CA PRO A 8 -20.69 -9.38 -20.85
C PRO A 8 -19.79 -8.26 -20.33
N SER A 9 -18.80 -7.86 -21.13
CA SER A 9 -17.93 -6.74 -20.82
C SER A 9 -18.56 -5.41 -21.26
N TYR A 10 -18.64 -4.45 -20.34
CA TYR A 10 -18.96 -3.05 -20.66
C TYR A 10 -17.71 -2.18 -20.84
N VAL A 11 -16.52 -2.78 -20.75
CA VAL A 11 -15.25 -2.09 -20.94
C VAL A 11 -14.78 -2.32 -22.37
N GLN A 12 -14.69 -1.25 -23.18
CA GLN A 12 -14.34 -1.30 -24.61
C GLN A 12 -13.07 -2.09 -24.97
N CYS A 13 -12.17 -2.32 -24.02
CA CYS A 13 -10.91 -3.03 -24.25
C CYS A 13 -10.94 -4.53 -23.90
N LEU A 14 -12.07 -5.07 -23.43
CA LEU A 14 -12.24 -6.49 -23.13
C LEU A 14 -13.49 -6.99 -23.85
N ASN A 15 -13.39 -8.11 -24.55
CA ASN A 15 -14.56 -8.74 -25.15
C ASN A 15 -15.41 -9.48 -24.11
N ILE A 16 -14.76 -9.95 -23.04
CA ILE A 16 -15.39 -10.69 -21.94
C ILE A 16 -14.88 -10.22 -20.58
N VAL A 17 -15.76 -10.24 -19.59
CA VAL A 17 -15.38 -10.11 -18.18
C VAL A 17 -15.58 -11.47 -17.53
N LEU A 18 -14.59 -11.91 -16.76
CA LEU A 18 -14.70 -13.14 -15.98
C LEU A 18 -15.06 -12.77 -14.55
N ASP A 19 -16.18 -13.30 -14.06
CA ASP A 19 -16.51 -13.27 -12.64
C ASP A 19 -15.96 -14.55 -11.98
N TYR A 20 -15.13 -14.32 -10.98
CA TYR A 20 -14.51 -15.39 -10.19
C TYR A 20 -15.32 -15.71 -8.93
N HIS A 21 -16.46 -15.04 -8.70
CA HIS A 21 -17.37 -15.26 -7.57
C HIS A 21 -16.68 -15.26 -6.20
N GLY A 22 -15.70 -14.36 -6.03
CA GLY A 22 -14.92 -14.26 -4.80
C GLY A 22 -13.92 -15.41 -4.58
N TYR A 23 -13.66 -16.25 -5.59
CA TYR A 23 -12.65 -17.31 -5.55
C TYR A 23 -11.31 -16.74 -5.07
N THR A 24 -10.74 -17.38 -4.06
CA THR A 24 -9.53 -16.92 -3.39
C THR A 24 -8.27 -17.63 -3.87
N GLY A 25 -8.38 -18.67 -4.70
CA GLY A 25 -7.25 -19.58 -4.96
C GLY A 25 -6.98 -20.51 -3.79
N ASN A 26 -6.07 -21.47 -3.99
CA ASN A 26 -5.45 -22.17 -2.88
C ASN A 26 -4.30 -21.30 -2.36
N ILE A 27 -4.46 -20.65 -1.21
CA ILE A 27 -3.43 -19.78 -0.63
C ILE A 27 -2.37 -20.67 0.02
N THR A 28 -1.24 -20.82 -0.66
CA THR A 28 -0.11 -21.62 -0.19
C THR A 28 0.70 -20.91 0.90
N LYS A 29 0.74 -19.58 0.87
CA LYS A 29 1.50 -18.75 1.81
C LYS A 29 0.94 -17.34 1.87
N ILE A 30 0.92 -16.75 3.06
CA ILE A 30 0.61 -15.33 3.30
C ILE A 30 1.85 -14.63 3.81
N VAL A 31 2.24 -13.53 3.16
CA VAL A 31 3.41 -12.73 3.51
C VAL A 31 3.03 -11.31 3.84
N LEU A 32 3.40 -10.86 5.03
CA LEU A 32 3.40 -9.46 5.43
C LEU A 32 4.79 -8.90 5.11
N ASN A 33 4.95 -8.23 3.97
CA ASN A 33 6.26 -7.73 3.55
C ASN A 33 6.47 -6.28 3.98
N ASN A 34 7.17 -6.08 5.09
CA ASN A 34 7.60 -4.75 5.53
C ASN A 34 9.03 -4.41 5.07
N ALA A 35 9.81 -5.36 4.56
CA ALA A 35 11.19 -5.13 4.12
C ALA A 35 11.30 -4.19 2.92
N ILE A 36 10.23 -4.03 2.15
CA ILE A 36 10.18 -3.17 0.95
C ILE A 36 9.54 -1.80 1.24
N THR A 37 9.11 -1.55 2.47
CA THR A 37 8.43 -0.31 2.81
C THR A 37 9.42 0.86 2.80
N ASN A 38 9.10 1.90 2.03
CA ASN A 38 9.90 3.11 2.03
C ASN A 38 9.66 3.90 3.32
N VAL A 39 10.69 4.60 3.79
CA VAL A 39 10.65 5.40 5.01
C VAL A 39 10.95 6.85 4.65
N ALA A 40 10.20 7.82 5.20
CA ALA A 40 10.51 9.23 4.99
C ALA A 40 11.59 9.72 5.95
N TYR A 41 12.49 10.56 5.44
CA TYR A 41 13.72 10.99 6.12
C TYR A 41 13.56 12.27 6.97
N GLN A 42 12.38 12.90 6.98
CA GLN A 42 12.25 14.21 7.62
C GLN A 42 12.11 14.10 9.15
N GLN A 43 13.07 14.71 9.87
CA GLN A 43 13.01 14.87 11.32
C GLN A 43 11.78 15.69 11.74
N HIS A 44 11.20 15.30 12.86
CA HIS A 44 10.01 15.93 13.44
C HIS A 44 10.34 16.68 14.72
N ASP A 45 9.64 17.79 14.94
CA ASP A 45 9.56 18.41 16.25
C ASP A 45 8.68 17.57 17.20
N SER A 46 9.29 17.03 18.26
CA SER A 46 8.62 16.26 19.31
C SER A 46 7.58 17.06 20.11
N ALA A 47 7.68 18.39 20.17
CA ALA A 47 6.70 19.23 20.87
C ALA A 47 5.38 19.30 20.09
N TYR A 48 5.45 19.39 18.76
CA TYR A 48 4.29 19.36 17.87
C TYR A 48 3.56 18.01 17.90
N LYS A 49 4.28 16.89 18.11
CA LYS A 49 3.70 15.55 18.26
C LYS A 49 2.70 15.47 19.42
N SER A 50 3.04 16.03 20.57
CA SER A 50 2.21 15.98 21.78
C SER A 50 0.93 16.84 21.67
N SER A 51 0.96 17.88 20.83
CA SER A 51 -0.21 18.75 20.63
C SER A 51 -1.21 18.19 19.61
N LEU A 52 -0.74 17.40 18.63
CA LEU A 52 -1.59 16.82 17.58
C LEU A 52 -2.39 15.58 18.03
N MET A 53 -1.83 14.77 18.93
CA MET A 53 -2.42 13.49 19.35
C MET A 53 -2.85 13.55 20.81
N ARG A 54 -4.15 13.71 21.08
CA ARG A 54 -4.69 13.65 22.46
C ARG A 54 -4.66 12.24 23.06
N LYS A 55 -4.74 11.20 22.22
CA LYS A 55 -4.58 9.80 22.63
C LYS A 55 -4.23 8.95 21.39
N PRO A 56 -3.06 8.30 21.33
CA PRO A 56 -2.79 7.32 20.27
C PRO A 56 -3.82 6.19 20.34
N LEU A 57 -4.36 5.76 19.20
CA LEU A 57 -5.11 4.51 19.14
C LEU A 57 -4.11 3.40 18.86
N THR A 58 -3.78 2.65 19.90
CA THR A 58 -3.02 1.42 19.78
C THR A 58 -3.98 0.28 19.46
N GLU A 59 -4.37 0.18 18.20
CA GLU A 59 -5.03 -1.01 17.64
C GLU A 59 -3.95 -1.84 16.94
N PHE A 60 -3.67 -3.03 17.47
CA PHE A 60 -2.61 -3.91 16.98
C PHE A 60 -3.19 -5.18 16.35
N TYR A 61 -2.49 -5.66 15.33
CA TYR A 61 -2.69 -6.94 14.70
C TYR A 61 -1.63 -7.91 15.21
N ALA A 62 -2.08 -8.98 15.87
CA ALA A 62 -1.24 -10.12 16.19
C ALA A 62 -1.11 -10.98 14.95
N ILE A 63 0.14 -11.23 14.53
CA ILE A 63 0.43 -12.02 13.34
C ILE A 63 0.08 -13.49 13.64
N PRO A 64 -0.86 -14.11 12.89
CA PRO A 64 -1.18 -15.52 13.05
C PRO A 64 -0.02 -16.42 12.64
N GLU A 65 0.02 -17.65 13.16
CA GLU A 65 1.09 -18.63 12.87
C GLU A 65 1.26 -18.95 11.37
N HIS A 66 0.19 -18.85 10.58
CA HIS A 66 0.22 -19.13 9.14
C HIS A 66 0.61 -17.91 8.28
N GLU A 67 0.89 -16.77 8.91
CA GLU A 67 1.37 -15.57 8.23
C GLU A 67 2.83 -15.31 8.54
N GLU A 68 3.61 -15.03 7.50
CA GLU A 68 5.04 -14.74 7.64
C GLU A 68 5.30 -13.25 7.49
N LEU A 69 5.90 -12.65 8.51
CA LEU A 69 6.40 -11.27 8.44
C LEU A 69 7.85 -11.26 7.94
N ILE A 70 8.08 -10.46 6.90
CA ILE A 70 9.41 -10.23 6.35
C ILE A 70 9.78 -8.76 6.57
N GLY A 71 10.95 -8.52 7.16
CA GLY A 71 11.45 -7.18 7.50
C GLY A 71 11.19 -6.80 8.96
N SER A 72 11.75 -5.65 9.35
CA SER A 72 11.70 -5.16 10.73
C SER A 72 10.32 -4.59 11.07
N VAL A 73 9.85 -4.78 12.30
CA VAL A 73 8.64 -4.08 12.81
C VAL A 73 9.06 -2.72 13.37
N PRO A 74 8.35 -1.62 13.09
CA PRO A 74 8.54 -0.37 13.83
C PRO A 74 8.08 -0.59 15.27
N SER A 75 9.02 -0.87 16.17
CA SER A 75 8.73 -1.08 17.59
C SER A 75 8.84 0.24 18.33
N ALA A 76 7.74 0.67 18.96
CA ALA A 76 7.81 1.67 20.01
C ALA A 76 6.96 1.34 21.25
N THR A 77 5.87 0.56 21.13
CA THR A 77 4.95 0.30 22.27
C THR A 77 4.09 -0.99 22.16
N GLY A 78 4.41 -1.92 21.25
CA GLY A 78 3.67 -3.19 21.08
C GLY A 78 4.51 -4.42 21.43
N PRO A 79 3.91 -5.62 21.58
CA PRO A 79 4.68 -6.86 21.65
C PRO A 79 5.55 -6.99 20.39
N THR A 80 6.69 -7.68 20.51
CA THR A 80 7.76 -7.73 19.48
C THR A 80 7.29 -8.16 18.08
N ASN A 81 6.11 -8.78 17.96
CA ASN A 81 5.52 -9.27 16.72
C ASN A 81 4.15 -8.62 16.35
N ALA A 82 3.88 -7.39 16.78
CA ALA A 82 2.61 -6.69 16.48
C ALA A 82 2.78 -5.50 15.54
N ILE A 83 1.87 -5.35 14.57
CA ILE A 83 1.78 -4.18 13.67
C ILE A 83 0.46 -3.43 13.87
N SER A 84 0.40 -2.14 13.55
CA SER A 84 -0.86 -1.40 13.62
C SER A 84 -1.90 -1.96 12.65
N LEU A 85 -3.17 -2.10 13.08
CA LEU A 85 -4.29 -2.57 12.23
C LEU A 85 -4.53 -1.71 10.98
N ILE A 86 -4.03 -0.47 10.97
CA ILE A 86 -4.17 0.49 9.86
C ILE A 86 -2.81 0.74 9.18
N SER A 87 -1.84 -0.16 9.36
CA SER A 87 -0.56 -0.13 8.65
C SER A 87 -0.74 -0.43 7.16
N GLY A 88 0.08 0.23 6.33
CA GLY A 88 0.23 -0.08 4.92
C GLY A 88 0.67 -1.53 4.69
N VAL A 89 1.45 -2.12 5.60
CA VAL A 89 1.85 -3.54 5.56
C VAL A 89 0.64 -4.47 5.49
N LEU A 90 -0.43 -4.19 6.26
CA LEU A 90 -1.66 -5.00 6.22
C LEU A 90 -2.42 -4.86 4.91
N GLN A 91 -2.44 -3.65 4.34
CA GLN A 91 -3.03 -3.41 3.00
C GLN A 91 -2.15 -3.97 1.87
N ARG A 92 -0.92 -4.39 2.20
CA ARG A 92 0.07 -5.01 1.31
C ARG A 92 0.38 -6.46 1.72
N LYS A 93 -0.55 -7.13 2.40
CA LYS A 93 -0.50 -8.57 2.63
C LYS A 93 -0.49 -9.31 1.29
N ILE A 94 0.57 -10.06 1.02
CA ILE A 94 0.75 -10.82 -0.23
C ILE A 94 0.19 -12.21 0.00
N HIS A 95 -0.71 -12.63 -0.87
CA HIS A 95 -1.28 -13.96 -0.88
C HIS A 95 -0.69 -14.75 -2.07
N ILE A 96 0.24 -15.65 -1.78
CA ILE A 96 0.86 -16.51 -2.77
C ILE A 96 -0.07 -17.70 -3.02
N ARG A 97 -0.58 -17.79 -4.24
CA ARG A 97 -1.66 -18.72 -4.58
C ARG A 97 -1.26 -19.76 -5.60
N ASP A 98 -1.89 -20.91 -5.49
CA ASP A 98 -2.10 -21.81 -6.60
C ASP A 98 -3.52 -21.63 -7.15
N ILE A 99 -3.62 -21.43 -8.47
CA ILE A 99 -4.88 -21.27 -9.21
C ILE A 99 -5.15 -22.43 -10.16
N SER A 100 -4.47 -23.56 -9.98
CA SER A 100 -4.57 -24.75 -10.86
C SER A 100 -6.02 -25.19 -11.12
N SER A 101 -6.92 -25.02 -10.13
CA SER A 101 -8.32 -25.41 -10.26
C SER A 101 -9.14 -24.61 -11.30
N ILE A 102 -8.64 -23.46 -11.77
CA ILE A 102 -9.34 -22.60 -12.75
C ILE A 102 -8.59 -22.43 -14.07
N LEU A 103 -7.43 -23.08 -14.26
CA LEU A 103 -6.60 -22.86 -15.45
C LEU A 103 -7.32 -23.17 -16.77
N ASN A 104 -8.19 -24.19 -16.75
CA ASN A 104 -8.93 -24.67 -17.91
C ASN A 104 -10.45 -24.48 -17.75
N SER A 105 -10.89 -23.62 -16.82
CA SER A 105 -12.33 -23.47 -16.52
C SER A 105 -13.11 -22.69 -17.58
N VAL A 106 -12.42 -21.93 -18.43
CA VAL A 106 -13.03 -21.14 -19.51
C VAL A 106 -12.24 -21.39 -20.79
N SER A 107 -12.94 -21.74 -21.86
CA SER A 107 -12.34 -21.89 -23.18
C SER A 107 -11.78 -20.56 -23.68
N LEU A 108 -10.71 -20.60 -24.47
CA LEU A 108 -10.05 -19.41 -25.05
C LEU A 108 -9.46 -18.43 -24.01
N ILE A 109 -9.23 -18.87 -22.78
CA ILE A 109 -8.49 -18.12 -21.77
C ILE A 109 -7.23 -18.89 -21.41
N ALA A 110 -6.10 -18.20 -21.40
CA ALA A 110 -4.84 -18.74 -20.91
C ALA A 110 -4.38 -18.00 -19.66
N TYR A 111 -3.91 -18.77 -18.68
CA TYR A 111 -3.24 -18.26 -17.50
C TYR A 111 -1.77 -18.66 -17.53
N VAL A 112 -0.88 -17.69 -17.33
CA VAL A 112 0.57 -17.90 -17.39
C VAL A 112 1.17 -17.42 -16.09
N LYS A 113 1.84 -18.32 -15.36
CA LYS A 113 2.58 -17.96 -14.14
C LYS A 113 3.74 -17.03 -14.50
N SER A 114 3.88 -15.92 -13.76
CA SER A 114 4.98 -14.98 -13.97
C SER A 114 6.27 -15.53 -13.36
N GLY A 115 7.33 -15.62 -14.17
CA GLY A 115 8.69 -15.91 -13.67
C GLY A 115 9.36 -14.72 -12.98
N ARG A 116 8.78 -13.52 -13.06
CA ARG A 116 9.32 -12.29 -12.45
C ARG A 116 8.68 -11.93 -11.11
N PHE A 117 7.59 -12.62 -10.76
CA PHE A 117 6.92 -12.42 -9.49
C PHE A 117 7.88 -12.71 -8.34
N ASN A 118 8.09 -11.71 -7.49
CA ASN A 118 8.93 -11.79 -6.33
C ASN A 118 8.34 -10.85 -5.27
N ILE A 119 8.42 -11.21 -3.99
CA ILE A 119 8.04 -10.34 -2.88
C ILE A 119 8.77 -9.00 -2.88
N HIS A 120 9.98 -8.92 -3.46
CA HIS A 120 10.76 -7.70 -3.64
C HIS A 120 10.38 -6.88 -4.89
N ASN A 121 9.56 -7.45 -5.78
CA ASN A 121 9.00 -6.79 -6.95
C ASN A 121 7.48 -6.70 -6.81
N PRO A 122 6.98 -5.90 -5.84
CA PRO A 122 5.56 -5.88 -5.45
C PRO A 122 4.61 -5.46 -6.57
N TYR A 123 5.09 -4.81 -7.63
CA TYR A 123 4.25 -4.46 -8.77
C TYR A 123 3.99 -5.63 -9.72
N GLU A 124 4.88 -6.63 -9.76
CA GLU A 124 4.73 -7.74 -10.70
C GLU A 124 3.59 -8.68 -10.25
N PRO A 125 2.68 -9.08 -11.15
CA PRO A 125 1.63 -10.04 -10.82
C PRO A 125 2.17 -11.47 -10.76
N GLN A 126 1.57 -12.31 -9.92
CA GLN A 126 1.93 -13.74 -9.83
C GLN A 126 1.51 -14.52 -11.07
N TYR A 127 0.37 -14.16 -11.66
CA TYR A 127 -0.15 -14.76 -12.89
C TYR A 127 -0.59 -13.66 -13.87
N TYR A 128 -0.34 -13.90 -15.14
CA TYR A 128 -0.96 -13.16 -16.23
C TYR A 128 -2.13 -13.96 -16.79
N ARG A 129 -3.14 -13.26 -17.31
CA ARG A 129 -4.26 -13.84 -18.05
C ARG A 129 -4.34 -13.20 -19.43
N TYR A 130 -4.61 -14.01 -20.44
CA TYR A 130 -4.81 -13.60 -21.83
C TYR A 130 -6.08 -14.24 -22.39
N GLU A 131 -6.77 -13.51 -23.26
CA GLU A 131 -7.68 -14.10 -24.25
C GLU A 131 -6.85 -14.76 -25.37
N LEU A 132 -7.35 -15.86 -25.90
CA LEU A 132 -6.79 -16.57 -27.04
C LEU A 132 -7.60 -16.24 -28.31
N ASP A 133 -6.91 -16.05 -29.43
CA ASP A 133 -7.55 -15.92 -30.73
C ASP A 133 -8.09 -17.28 -31.24
N ALA A 134 -8.77 -17.27 -32.39
CA ALA A 134 -9.29 -18.49 -33.01
C ALA A 134 -8.22 -19.53 -33.38
N LYS A 135 -6.94 -19.13 -33.42
CA LYS A 135 -5.78 -20.01 -33.68
C LYS A 135 -5.11 -20.48 -32.38
N GLY A 136 -5.66 -20.14 -31.21
CA GLY A 136 -5.11 -20.48 -29.91
C GLY A 136 -3.92 -19.63 -29.48
N LYS A 137 -3.65 -18.51 -30.15
CA LYS A 137 -2.54 -17.60 -29.80
C LYS A 137 -3.01 -16.51 -28.85
N ALA A 138 -2.16 -16.16 -27.88
CA ALA A 138 -2.46 -15.11 -26.91
C ALA A 138 -2.59 -13.73 -27.57
N VAL A 139 -3.68 -13.03 -27.28
CA VAL A 139 -3.94 -11.64 -27.68
C VAL A 139 -3.32 -10.72 -26.65
N ASN A 140 -2.18 -10.09 -26.97
CA ASN A 140 -1.40 -9.29 -26.02
C ASN A 140 -2.17 -8.09 -25.45
N GLU A 141 -3.09 -7.51 -26.23
CA GLU A 141 -3.92 -6.38 -25.83
C GLU A 141 -4.89 -6.73 -24.70
N SER A 142 -5.24 -8.01 -24.55
CA SER A 142 -6.12 -8.54 -23.50
C SER A 142 -5.38 -8.83 -22.17
N LYS A 143 -4.06 -8.60 -22.14
CA LYS A 143 -3.20 -8.95 -21.00
C LYS A 143 -3.72 -8.34 -19.70
N CYS A 144 -3.99 -9.22 -18.74
CA CYS A 144 -4.38 -8.87 -17.37
C CYS A 144 -3.36 -9.41 -16.37
N GLY A 145 -3.15 -8.70 -15.27
CA GLY A 145 -2.32 -9.13 -14.14
C GLY A 145 -3.19 -9.51 -12.95
N MET A 146 -2.87 -10.63 -12.29
CA MET A 146 -3.48 -10.99 -11.01
C MET A 146 -2.88 -10.14 -9.88
N CYS A 147 -3.72 -9.45 -9.12
CA CYS A 147 -3.27 -8.77 -7.90
C CYS A 147 -2.97 -9.81 -6.80
N ALA A 148 -1.73 -9.82 -6.30
CA ALA A 148 -1.34 -10.71 -5.20
C ALA A 148 -1.85 -10.22 -3.83
N PHE A 149 -2.26 -8.96 -3.72
CA PHE A 149 -2.60 -8.29 -2.46
C PHE A 149 -4.08 -8.30 -2.12
N CYS A 150 -4.95 -8.51 -3.12
CA CYS A 150 -6.37 -8.74 -2.87
C CYS A 150 -6.59 -10.12 -2.26
N PRO A 151 -7.47 -10.30 -1.26
CA PRO A 151 -7.82 -11.62 -0.72
C PRO A 151 -8.50 -12.55 -1.72
N ALA A 152 -9.35 -11.98 -2.59
CA ALA A 152 -9.96 -12.69 -3.72
C ALA A 152 -9.10 -12.53 -4.98
N VAL A 153 -9.14 -13.54 -5.85
CA VAL A 153 -8.50 -13.52 -7.17
C VAL A 153 -9.11 -12.41 -8.00
N LYS A 154 -8.26 -11.48 -8.44
CA LYS A 154 -8.66 -10.35 -9.26
C LYS A 154 -7.64 -10.13 -10.37
N PHE A 155 -8.08 -10.35 -11.60
CA PHE A 155 -7.31 -10.01 -12.80
C PHE A 155 -7.72 -8.63 -13.30
N LEU A 156 -6.77 -7.71 -13.39
CA LEU A 156 -7.02 -6.37 -13.92
C LEU A 156 -6.25 -6.13 -15.22
N PRO A 157 -6.84 -5.45 -16.22
CA PRO A 157 -6.17 -5.17 -17.47
C PRO A 157 -5.00 -4.21 -17.32
N PHE A 158 -3.94 -4.42 -18.11
CA PHE A 158 -2.84 -3.47 -18.25
C PHE A 158 -3.17 -2.32 -19.21
N LYS A 159 -3.90 -2.60 -20.30
CA LYS A 159 -4.14 -1.67 -21.42
C LYS A 159 -4.72 -0.30 -21.01
N ASN A 160 -5.64 -0.29 -20.04
CA ASN A 160 -6.28 0.95 -19.54
C ASN A 160 -5.68 1.43 -18.22
N SER A 161 -4.47 0.96 -17.86
CA SER A 161 -3.84 1.24 -16.56
C SER A 161 -4.72 0.87 -15.35
N SER A 162 -5.68 -0.05 -15.51
CA SER A 162 -6.53 -0.51 -14.40
C SER A 162 -5.71 -1.26 -13.36
N TYR A 163 -4.81 -2.15 -13.80
CA TYR A 163 -3.87 -2.80 -12.90
C TYR A 163 -3.00 -1.79 -12.15
N LEU A 164 -2.37 -0.84 -12.85
CA LEU A 164 -1.59 0.24 -12.24
C LEU A 164 -2.40 1.04 -11.20
N SER A 165 -3.58 1.49 -11.61
CA SER A 165 -4.44 2.31 -10.74
C SER A 165 -4.88 1.54 -9.51
N HIS A 166 -5.21 0.26 -9.65
CA HIS A 166 -5.55 -0.61 -8.54
C HIS A 166 -4.36 -0.79 -7.58
N MET A 167 -3.18 -1.15 -8.09
CA MET A 167 -1.97 -1.32 -7.27
C MET A 167 -1.62 -0.05 -6.51
N THR A 168 -1.69 1.12 -7.16
CA THR A 168 -1.33 2.39 -6.51
C THR A 168 -2.38 2.87 -5.53
N LEU A 169 -3.67 2.76 -5.85
CA LEU A 169 -4.73 3.34 -5.02
C LEU A 169 -5.22 2.40 -3.91
N GLU A 170 -5.24 1.09 -4.16
CA GLU A 170 -5.72 0.11 -3.18
C GLU A 170 -4.57 -0.47 -2.35
N HIS A 171 -3.35 -0.51 -2.87
CA HIS A 171 -2.22 -1.14 -2.19
C HIS A 171 -1.00 -0.23 -2.01
N GLY A 172 -1.04 1.02 -2.50
CA GLY A 172 0.07 1.96 -2.36
C GLY A 172 1.34 1.51 -3.10
N ILE A 173 1.22 0.77 -4.21
CA ILE A 173 2.35 0.25 -4.99
C ILE A 173 2.35 0.88 -6.39
N PHE A 174 3.50 1.42 -6.80
CA PHE A 174 3.69 2.03 -8.11
C PHE A 174 4.38 1.07 -9.10
N ALA A 175 4.28 1.37 -10.40
CA ALA A 175 4.91 0.61 -11.48
C ALA A 175 6.43 0.46 -11.32
N SER A 176 7.08 1.41 -10.64
CA SER A 176 8.52 1.38 -10.34
C SER A 176 8.89 0.50 -9.15
N ASN A 177 7.96 -0.34 -8.65
CA ASN A 177 8.07 -1.08 -7.39
C ASN A 177 8.15 -0.19 -6.13
N PHE A 178 8.01 1.14 -6.27
CA PHE A 178 7.94 2.04 -5.12
C PHE A 178 6.69 1.74 -4.29
N VAL A 179 6.88 1.60 -2.98
CA VAL A 179 5.83 1.36 -2.00
C VAL A 179 5.61 2.62 -1.18
N VAL A 180 4.36 3.10 -1.07
CA VAL A 180 4.01 4.26 -0.25
C VAL A 180 4.47 4.02 1.21
N PRO A 181 5.20 4.96 1.82
CA PRO A 181 5.63 4.84 3.21
C PRO A 181 4.49 4.62 4.21
N GLU A 182 4.83 4.18 5.42
CA GLU A 182 3.85 4.08 6.50
C GLU A 182 3.38 5.48 6.96
N GLY A 183 2.08 5.60 7.22
CA GLY A 183 1.53 6.79 7.85
C GLY A 183 1.96 6.89 9.32
N LEU A 184 2.24 8.10 9.77
CA LEU A 184 2.67 8.37 11.14
C LEU A 184 1.48 8.65 12.04
N TYR A 185 1.65 8.40 13.34
CA TYR A 185 0.72 8.85 14.38
C TYR A 185 -0.75 8.55 14.07
N TYR A 186 -1.05 7.30 13.70
CA TYR A 186 -2.43 6.89 13.50
C TYR A 186 -3.23 7.02 14.81
N GLY A 187 -4.41 7.63 14.73
CA GLY A 187 -5.35 7.62 15.83
C GLY A 187 -6.53 8.56 15.67
N ARG A 188 -7.11 8.98 16.81
CA ARG A 188 -8.25 9.90 16.84
C ARG A 188 -7.76 11.34 16.88
N TYR A 189 -8.13 12.09 15.86
CA TYR A 189 -7.86 13.52 15.74
C TYR A 189 -9.14 14.31 15.97
N ARG A 190 -9.01 15.45 16.66
CA ARG A 190 -10.08 16.44 16.78
C ARG A 190 -9.88 17.48 15.69
N MET A 191 -10.73 17.45 14.67
CA MET A 191 -10.63 18.35 13.51
C MET A 191 -11.81 19.31 13.50
N MET A 192 -11.60 20.54 13.02
CA MET A 192 -12.69 21.49 12.79
C MET A 192 -13.57 21.01 11.63
N ARG A 193 -14.89 21.22 11.73
CA ARG A 193 -15.79 20.91 10.62
C ARG A 193 -15.63 21.99 9.55
N SER A 194 -15.46 21.58 8.29
CA SER A 194 -15.39 22.52 7.17
C SER A 194 -16.65 23.38 7.02
N THR A 195 -17.80 22.88 7.46
CA THR A 195 -19.09 23.59 7.38
C THR A 195 -19.33 24.56 8.53
N ASP A 196 -18.66 24.37 9.67
CA ASP A 196 -18.86 25.15 10.88
C ASP A 196 -17.56 25.10 11.73
N PRO A 197 -16.68 26.09 11.58
CA PRO A 197 -15.40 26.14 12.30
C PRO A 197 -15.54 26.17 13.82
N SER A 198 -16.70 26.57 14.35
CA SER A 198 -16.97 26.55 15.80
C SER A 198 -17.15 25.14 16.35
N LYS A 199 -17.42 24.16 15.47
CA LYS A 199 -17.66 22.77 15.84
C LYS A 199 -16.50 21.87 15.45
N THR A 200 -16.08 21.05 16.40
CA THR A 200 -15.09 20.00 16.16
C THR A 200 -15.75 18.64 15.93
N ARG A 201 -15.14 17.80 15.09
CA ARG A 201 -15.45 16.38 14.98
C ARG A 201 -14.24 15.53 15.35
N THR A 202 -14.50 14.34 15.86
CA THR A 202 -13.47 13.33 16.09
C THR A 202 -13.43 12.39 14.90
N VAL A 203 -12.26 12.19 14.31
CA VAL A 203 -12.05 11.34 13.13
C VAL A 203 -10.85 10.41 13.34
N LYS A 204 -10.89 9.23 12.71
CA LYS A 204 -9.70 8.37 12.57
C LYS A 204 -8.84 8.97 11.45
N ALA A 205 -7.59 9.25 11.74
CA ALA A 205 -6.65 9.84 10.79
C ALA A 205 -5.21 9.36 11.08
N LEU A 206 -4.33 9.62 10.12
CA LEU A 206 -2.88 9.47 10.26
C LEU A 206 -2.21 10.70 9.68
N GLN A 207 -0.92 10.87 9.93
CA GLN A 207 -0.13 11.97 9.40
C GLN A 207 0.75 11.47 8.25
N CYS A 208 0.76 12.20 7.14
CA CYS A 208 1.64 11.90 6.02
C CYS A 208 3.11 12.09 6.45
N PRO A 209 4.00 11.11 6.24
CA PRO A 209 5.41 11.23 6.60
C PRO A 209 6.19 12.17 5.67
N ALA A 210 5.63 12.55 4.52
CA ALA A 210 6.30 13.41 3.54
C ALA A 210 5.97 14.91 3.68
N CYS A 211 4.77 15.26 4.15
CA CYS A 211 4.34 16.66 4.28
C CYS A 211 3.62 16.98 5.58
N PHE A 212 3.51 16.01 6.47
CA PHE A 212 2.93 16.18 7.80
C PHE A 212 1.47 16.63 7.82
N GLN A 213 0.76 16.55 6.69
CA GLN A 213 -0.68 16.76 6.66
C GLN A 213 -1.41 15.60 7.34
N VAL A 214 -2.42 15.93 8.16
CA VAL A 214 -3.33 14.96 8.76
C VAL A 214 -4.34 14.51 7.70
N ILE A 215 -4.45 13.20 7.52
CA ILE A 215 -5.27 12.56 6.49
C ILE A 215 -6.25 11.62 7.18
N GLU A 216 -7.53 11.90 6.99
CA GLU A 216 -8.59 11.02 7.45
C GLU A 216 -8.52 9.66 6.75
N VAL A 217 -8.74 8.60 7.52
CA VAL A 217 -8.76 7.21 7.03
C VAL A 217 -10.09 6.57 7.34
N ALA A 218 -10.43 5.51 6.59
CA ALA A 218 -11.75 4.87 6.63
C ALA A 218 -12.93 5.84 6.39
N CYS A 219 -12.71 6.87 5.55
CA CYS A 219 -13.73 7.90 5.26
C CYS A 219 -14.93 7.35 4.47
N TRP A 220 -14.75 6.26 3.73
CA TRP A 220 -15.76 5.70 2.84
C TRP A 220 -16.29 4.38 3.40
N LYS A 221 -17.57 4.37 3.80
CA LYS A 221 -18.24 3.18 4.36
C LYS A 221 -18.23 1.97 3.42
N ASN A 222 -18.20 2.21 2.11
CA ASN A 222 -18.31 1.18 1.08
C ASN A 222 -16.95 0.74 0.50
N LYS A 223 -15.84 1.20 1.08
CA LYS A 223 -14.49 0.85 0.63
C LYS A 223 -13.82 -0.04 1.66
N THR A 224 -13.22 -1.12 1.17
CA THR A 224 -12.55 -2.12 2.00
C THR A 224 -11.20 -1.64 2.51
N ASN A 225 -10.51 -0.78 1.75
CA ASN A 225 -9.21 -0.23 2.14
C ASN A 225 -9.37 1.06 2.99
N PRO A 226 -9.05 1.05 4.29
CA PRO A 226 -9.09 2.25 5.13
C PRO A 226 -8.07 3.32 4.73
N LEU A 227 -6.97 2.94 4.08
CA LEU A 227 -5.88 3.84 3.65
C LEU A 227 -6.08 4.44 2.26
N LEU A 228 -7.22 4.22 1.60
CA LEU A 228 -7.47 4.72 0.25
C LEU A 228 -7.26 6.25 0.14
N SER A 229 -7.66 7.03 1.15
CA SER A 229 -7.45 8.49 1.18
C SER A 229 -5.97 8.84 1.26
N TYR A 230 -5.22 8.06 2.05
CA TYR A 230 -3.79 8.25 2.23
C TYR A 230 -3.00 7.95 0.96
N PHE A 231 -3.26 6.82 0.31
CA PHE A 231 -2.60 6.46 -0.95
C PHE A 231 -2.93 7.46 -2.07
N ARG A 232 -4.17 7.97 -2.13
CA ARG A 232 -4.55 9.06 -3.05
C ARG A 232 -3.80 10.35 -2.77
N HIS A 233 -3.71 10.76 -1.51
CA HIS A 233 -2.94 11.93 -1.11
C HIS A 233 -1.49 11.79 -1.56
N PHE A 234 -0.85 10.65 -1.27
CA PHE A 234 0.55 10.42 -1.63
C PHE A 234 0.76 10.44 -3.14
N LYS A 235 -0.10 9.74 -3.90
CA LYS A 235 -0.06 9.77 -5.36
C LYS A 235 -0.21 11.19 -5.93
N LYS A 236 -1.08 12.03 -5.34
CA LYS A 236 -1.38 13.36 -5.87
C LYS A 236 -0.31 14.40 -5.53
N LEU A 237 0.15 14.42 -4.29
CA LEU A 237 1.02 15.49 -3.78
C LEU A 237 2.50 15.09 -3.75
N HIS A 238 2.80 13.80 -3.70
CA HIS A 238 4.15 13.26 -3.47
C HIS A 238 4.67 12.38 -4.60
N LEU A 239 4.04 12.44 -5.79
CA LEU A 239 4.43 11.60 -6.94
C LEU A 239 5.92 11.74 -7.31
N ASN A 240 6.45 12.97 -7.19
CA ASN A 240 7.84 13.28 -7.53
C ASN A 240 8.84 12.68 -6.52
N LEU A 241 8.39 12.36 -5.31
CA LEU A 241 9.21 11.74 -4.28
C LEU A 241 9.52 10.26 -4.59
N ASN A 242 8.77 9.63 -5.50
CA ASN A 242 9.09 8.28 -5.99
C ASN A 242 10.48 8.18 -6.65
N LYS A 243 11.09 9.31 -7.01
CA LYS A 243 12.42 9.39 -7.63
C LYS A 243 13.57 9.67 -6.64
N THR A 244 13.27 10.09 -5.40
CA THR A 244 14.27 10.56 -4.42
C THR A 244 14.36 9.72 -3.15
N PHE A 245 13.55 8.67 -3.02
CA PHE A 245 13.56 7.80 -1.85
C PHE A 245 14.40 6.54 -2.10
N THR A 246 15.43 6.35 -1.28
CA THR A 246 16.19 5.10 -1.16
C THR A 246 15.45 4.16 -0.21
N SER A 247 15.41 2.86 -0.55
CA SER A 247 15.00 1.81 0.40
C SER A 247 15.85 1.95 1.66
N SER A 248 15.24 2.32 2.78
CA SER A 248 15.93 2.47 4.07
C SER A 248 15.36 1.44 5.03
N THR A 249 16.26 0.63 5.59
CA THR A 249 15.97 -0.41 6.59
C THR A 249 15.90 0.14 8.02
N ILE A 250 15.77 1.45 8.21
CA ILE A 250 15.95 2.10 9.52
C ILE A 250 14.72 2.95 9.87
N ASP A 251 14.31 2.85 11.13
CA ASP A 251 13.21 3.62 11.72
C ASP A 251 13.45 5.15 11.54
N PRO A 252 12.48 5.89 10.95
CA PRO A 252 12.62 7.32 10.64
C PRO A 252 12.86 8.20 11.87
N VAL A 253 12.54 7.71 13.06
CA VAL A 253 12.69 8.42 14.34
C VAL A 253 14.09 8.22 14.93
N THR A 254 14.84 7.21 14.50
CA THR A 254 16.11 6.80 15.13
C THR A 254 17.37 7.16 14.34
N LEU A 255 17.23 7.67 13.10
CA LEU A 255 18.36 8.06 12.25
C LEU A 255 19.01 9.37 12.74
N LYS A 256 20.15 9.25 13.44
CA LYS A 256 21.10 10.36 13.62
C LYS A 256 21.90 10.54 12.33
N HIS A 257 22.00 11.80 11.86
CA HIS A 257 22.74 12.20 10.66
C HIS A 257 24.08 11.47 10.49
N ARG A 258 24.28 10.81 9.33
CA ARG A 258 25.61 10.62 8.75
C ARG A 258 25.69 11.45 7.46
N GLY A 259 26.40 12.57 7.55
CA GLY A 259 27.04 13.25 6.42
C GLY A 259 26.16 14.23 5.63
N GLY A 260 26.44 15.53 5.78
CA GLY A 260 25.95 16.59 4.90
C GLY A 260 26.06 17.96 5.55
N ASN A 261 27.15 18.67 5.25
CA ASN A 261 27.53 19.98 5.80
C ASN A 261 26.39 21.01 5.75
N ILE A 262 26.09 21.62 6.90
CA ILE A 262 25.31 22.86 6.99
C ILE A 262 26.31 24.02 6.87
N PRO A 263 26.10 25.02 5.99
CA PRO A 263 26.93 26.22 5.98
C PRO A 263 26.70 26.99 7.28
N GLN A 264 27.78 27.20 8.03
CA GLN A 264 27.81 28.07 9.20
C GLN A 264 27.54 29.51 8.74
N ASN A 265 26.45 30.10 9.22
CA ASN A 265 26.37 31.55 9.42
C ASN A 265 26.29 31.74 10.94
N GLU A 266 27.45 31.82 11.57
CA GLU A 266 27.61 32.27 12.96
C GLU A 266 27.55 33.80 12.97
N THR A 267 26.45 34.36 13.48
CA THR A 267 26.45 35.73 13.99
C THR A 267 26.89 35.65 15.44
N LEU A 268 28.16 35.97 15.69
CA LEU A 268 28.77 36.14 17.01
C LEU A 268 28.09 37.29 17.76
N ILE A 269 27.48 36.98 18.91
CA ILE A 269 27.24 37.95 19.98
C ILE A 269 28.29 37.65 21.06
N PRO A 270 29.20 38.57 21.40
CA PRO A 270 30.19 38.32 22.44
C PRO A 270 29.53 38.41 23.83
N PRO A 271 29.93 37.57 24.81
CA PRO A 271 29.46 37.70 26.17
C PRO A 271 30.23 38.81 26.90
N ASP A 272 29.49 39.67 27.58
CA ASP A 272 29.98 40.57 28.62
C ASP A 272 30.76 39.77 29.67
N ARG A 273 31.93 40.29 30.04
CA ARG A 273 32.65 39.88 31.26
C ARG A 273 32.28 40.83 32.42
N PRO A 274 32.31 40.33 33.66
CA PRO A 274 31.86 41.06 34.85
C PRO A 274 32.63 42.35 35.10
#